data_AF-A0A921HKN5-F1
#
_entry.id   AF-A0A921HKN5-F1
#
_cell.length_a   1.000
_cell.length_b   1.000
_cell.length_c   1.000
_cell.angle_alpha   90.00
_cell.angle_beta   90.00
_cell.angle_gamma   90.00
#
_symmetry.space_group_name_H-M   'P 1'
#
loop_
_entity.id
_entity.type
_entity.pdbx_description
1 polymer ?
#
loop_
_entity_poly.entity_id
_entity_poly.type
_entity_poly.pdbx_seq_one_letter_code
_entity_poly.pdbx_strand_id
1 'polypeptide(L)'
;MNEDYAHFFCWHSEDMYKVQQQLKEYRILSHEINTGDLGQVKEFLRHTVEHYTDDLLYSDVRKRSTDEAFNTAHLLDREVKQDTVRRYSHLLARIKGKEEEK
;
A
#
# COMPACT_ATOMS: atom_id res chain seq x y z
N MET A 1 -3.03 29.62 -15.92
CA MET A 1 -2.35 28.37 -15.54
C MET A 1 -1.83 27.73 -16.80
N ASN A 2 -0.58 28.00 -17.16
CA ASN A 2 0.18 27.16 -18.09
C ASN A 2 1.21 26.45 -17.22
N GLU A 3 0.74 25.52 -16.38
CA GLU A 3 1.64 24.57 -15.75
C GLU A 3 2.10 23.63 -16.87
N ASP A 4 3.40 23.57 -17.09
CA ASP A 4 4.00 22.62 -18.01
C ASP A 4 3.75 21.21 -17.47
N TYR A 5 2.65 20.61 -17.93
CA TYR A 5 2.22 19.29 -17.52
C TYR A 5 3.29 18.23 -17.84
N ALA A 6 4.08 18.42 -18.90
CA ALA A 6 5.16 17.51 -19.24
C ALA A 6 6.29 17.59 -18.19
N HIS A 7 6.64 18.80 -17.76
CA HIS A 7 7.58 19.01 -16.66
C HIS A 7 7.06 18.37 -15.36
N PHE A 8 5.81 18.64 -14.98
CA PHE A 8 5.22 18.06 -13.76
C PHE A 8 5.23 16.52 -13.80
N PHE A 9 4.77 15.92 -14.90
CA PHE A 9 4.73 14.46 -15.05
C PHE A 9 6.14 13.84 -15.01
N CYS A 10 7.12 14.48 -15.66
CA CYS A 10 8.51 14.00 -15.66
C CYS A 10 9.09 13.88 -14.25
N TRP A 11 8.74 14.79 -13.34
CA TRP A 11 9.30 14.83 -11.98
C TRP A 11 8.45 14.11 -10.92
N HIS A 12 7.13 14.01 -11.13
CA HIS A 12 6.21 13.52 -10.09
C HIS A 12 5.46 12.25 -10.45
N SER A 13 5.62 11.70 -11.66
CA SER A 13 4.87 10.51 -12.10
C SER A 13 5.02 9.32 -11.17
N GLU A 14 6.20 9.06 -10.63
CA GLU A 14 6.43 7.95 -9.68
C GLU A 14 5.68 8.16 -8.36
N ASP A 15 5.76 9.35 -7.78
CA ASP A 15 5.05 9.67 -6.54
C ASP A 15 3.53 9.67 -6.74
N MET A 16 3.06 10.21 -7.87
CA MET A 16 1.64 10.14 -8.24
C MET A 16 1.16 8.70 -8.37
N TYR A 17 1.96 7.84 -8.99
CA TYR A 17 1.65 6.42 -9.11
C TYR A 17 1.56 5.76 -7.72
N LYS A 18 2.56 5.96 -6.86
CA LYS A 18 2.57 5.41 -5.49
C LYS A 18 1.38 5.91 -4.67
N VAL A 19 1.09 7.21 -4.69
CA VAL A 19 -0.06 7.80 -4.00
C VAL A 19 -1.37 7.22 -4.51
N GLN A 20 -1.51 7.00 -5.81
CA GLN A 20 -2.70 6.40 -6.38
C GLN A 20 -2.90 4.95 -5.92
N GLN A 21 -1.83 4.17 -5.79
CA GLN A 21 -1.91 2.81 -5.25
C GLN A 21 -2.25 2.81 -3.77
N GLN A 22 -1.60 3.66 -2.97
CA GLN A 22 -1.93 3.83 -1.54
C GLN A 22 -3.39 4.26 -1.33
N LEU A 23 -3.89 5.16 -2.18
CA LEU A 23 -5.28 5.62 -2.11
C LEU A 23 -6.28 4.48 -2.34
N LYS A 24 -5.97 3.51 -3.20
CA LYS A 24 -6.82 2.32 -3.38
C LYS A 24 -6.89 1.52 -2.09
N GLU A 25 -5.75 1.26 -1.45
CA GLU A 25 -5.69 0.54 -0.18
C GLU A 25 -6.48 1.24 0.93
N TYR A 26 -6.32 2.56 1.06
CA TYR A 26 -7.06 3.32 2.08
C TYR A 26 -8.56 3.40 1.82
N ARG A 27 -9.01 3.35 0.57
CA ARG A 27 -10.45 3.29 0.26
C ARG A 27 -11.06 1.98 0.73
N ILE A 28 -10.35 0.86 0.55
CA ILE A 28 -10.79 -0.44 1.05
C ILE A 28 -10.80 -0.43 2.58
N LEU A 29 -9.72 0.03 3.22
CA LEU A 29 -9.68 0.16 4.67
C LEU A 29 -10.79 1.05 5.22
N SER A 30 -11.07 2.19 4.56
CA SER A 30 -12.16 3.07 4.96
C SER A 30 -13.52 2.38 4.85
N HIS A 31 -13.71 1.53 3.84
CA HIS A 31 -14.94 0.73 3.71
C HIS A 31 -15.09 -0.22 4.90
N GLU A 32 -14.04 -0.97 5.25
CA GLU A 32 -14.03 -1.88 6.39
C GLU A 32 -14.26 -1.14 7.72
N ILE A 33 -13.66 0.03 7.92
CA ILE A 33 -13.89 0.84 9.13
C ILE A 33 -15.35 1.27 9.23
N ASN A 34 -15.96 1.64 8.11
CA ASN A 34 -17.34 2.11 8.06
C ASN A 34 -18.37 0.99 8.33
N THR A 35 -18.00 -0.29 8.32
CA THR A 35 -18.89 -1.38 8.77
C THR A 35 -19.11 -1.35 10.29
N GLY A 36 -18.21 -0.71 11.04
CA GLY A 36 -18.26 -0.58 12.49
C GLY A 36 -17.80 -1.82 13.27
N ASP A 37 -17.35 -2.87 12.58
CA ASP A 37 -16.86 -4.10 13.21
C ASP A 37 -15.33 -4.09 13.33
N LEU A 38 -14.83 -3.85 14.55
CA LEU A 38 -13.39 -3.84 14.84
C LEU A 38 -12.74 -5.21 14.56
N GLY A 39 -13.48 -6.31 14.70
CA GLY A 39 -12.99 -7.65 14.38
C GLY A 39 -12.69 -7.79 12.89
N GLN A 40 -13.62 -7.35 12.04
CA GLN A 40 -13.42 -7.31 10.58
C GLN A 40 -12.25 -6.41 10.17
N VAL A 41 -12.13 -5.23 10.77
CA VAL A 41 -11.01 -4.32 10.51
C VAL A 41 -9.68 -4.98 10.89
N LYS A 42 -9.58 -5.64 12.05
CA LYS A 42 -8.36 -6.37 12.46
C LYS A 42 -8.04 -7.50 11.50
N GLU A 43 -9.05 -8.25 11.07
CA GLU A 43 -8.88 -9.35 10.12
C GLU A 43 -8.40 -8.85 8.76
N PHE A 44 -9.00 -7.79 8.24
CA PHE A 44 -8.55 -7.13 7.01
C PHE A 44 -7.09 -6.68 7.10
N LEU A 45 -6.73 -5.95 8.16
CA LEU A 45 -5.36 -5.48 8.36
C LEU A 45 -4.37 -6.65 8.43
N ARG A 46 -4.73 -7.73 9.15
CA ARG A 46 -3.89 -8.93 9.29
C ARG A 46 -3.71 -9.64 7.96
N HIS A 47 -4.82 -9.91 7.27
CA HIS A 47 -4.81 -10.59 5.97
C HIS A 47 -4.00 -9.80 4.94
N THR A 48 -4.15 -8.47 4.89
CA THR A 48 -3.36 -7.63 3.98
C THR A 48 -1.87 -7.65 4.33
N VAL A 49 -1.51 -7.63 5.62
CA VAL A 49 -0.10 -7.75 6.04
C VAL A 49 0.47 -9.11 5.65
N GLU A 50 -0.24 -10.21 5.90
CA GLU A 50 0.18 -11.57 5.55
C GLU A 50 0.36 -11.69 4.03
N HIS A 51 -0.67 -11.36 3.26
CA HIS A 51 -0.65 -11.45 1.80
C HIS A 51 0.45 -10.61 1.16
N TYR A 52 0.64 -9.36 1.59
CA TYR A 52 1.69 -8.52 1.03
C TYR A 52 3.08 -8.93 1.48
N THR A 53 3.23 -9.48 2.69
CA THR A 53 4.51 -10.04 3.14
C THR A 53 4.89 -11.25 2.28
N ASP A 54 3.95 -12.15 2.01
CA ASP A 54 4.15 -13.29 1.13
C ASP A 54 4.54 -12.83 -0.28
N ASP A 55 3.79 -11.89 -0.85
CA ASP A 55 4.13 -11.29 -2.14
C ASP A 55 5.54 -10.70 -2.13
N LEU A 56 5.94 -9.98 -1.08
CA LEU A 56 7.26 -9.34 -0.99
C LEU A 56 8.40 -10.35 -0.89
N LEU A 57 8.17 -11.50 -0.23
CA LEU A 57 9.15 -12.56 -0.03
C LEU A 57 9.30 -13.48 -1.23
N TYR A 58 8.18 -13.83 -1.87
CA TYR A 58 8.14 -14.87 -2.90
C TYR A 58 8.07 -14.33 -4.33
N SER A 59 7.71 -13.06 -4.53
CA SER A 59 7.71 -12.47 -5.88
C SER A 59 9.10 -12.00 -6.31
N ASP A 60 9.36 -12.08 -7.61
CA ASP A 60 10.56 -11.51 -8.21
C ASP A 60 10.64 -10.00 -7.96
N VAL A 61 11.81 -9.54 -7.50
CA VAL A 61 12.10 -8.12 -7.23
C VAL A 61 11.88 -7.24 -8.46
N ARG A 62 12.15 -7.78 -9.65
CA ARG A 62 11.81 -7.16 -10.93
C ARG A 62 11.12 -8.20 -11.79
N LYS A 63 9.97 -7.86 -12.37
CA LYS A 63 9.48 -8.60 -13.53
C LYS A 63 10.50 -8.42 -14.66
N ARG A 64 10.93 -9.50 -15.30
CA ARG A 64 11.89 -9.46 -16.41
C ARG A 64 11.19 -9.12 -17.72
N SER A 65 10.40 -8.04 -17.73
CA SER A 65 9.72 -7.57 -18.94
C SER A 65 10.72 -6.84 -19.84
N THR A 66 10.48 -6.87 -21.15
CA THR A 66 11.19 -6.03 -22.12
C THR A 66 10.77 -4.55 -22.06
N ASP A 67 9.68 -4.25 -21.34
CA ASP A 67 9.19 -2.90 -21.10
C ASP A 67 9.71 -2.36 -19.76
N GLU A 68 10.60 -1.37 -19.81
CA GLU A 68 11.23 -0.77 -18.64
C GLU A 68 10.25 0.07 -17.79
N ALA A 69 9.23 0.67 -18.42
CA ALA A 69 8.20 1.40 -17.68
C ALA A 69 7.38 0.43 -16.82
N PHE A 70 7.08 -0.75 -17.37
CA PHE A 70 6.41 -1.80 -16.61
C PHE A 70 7.28 -2.35 -15.48
N ASN A 71 8.58 -2.53 -15.71
CA ASN A 71 9.52 -2.94 -14.66
C ASN A 71 9.59 -1.91 -13.52
N THR A 72 9.57 -0.63 -13.87
CA THR A 72 9.55 0.49 -12.92
C THR A 72 8.25 0.51 -12.13
N ALA A 73 7.09 0.38 -12.79
CA ALA A 73 5.79 0.31 -12.11
C ALA A 73 5.72 -0.87 -11.13
N HIS A 74 6.24 -2.05 -11.51
CA HIS A 74 6.32 -3.21 -10.61
C HIS A 74 7.19 -2.95 -9.38
N LEU A 75 8.29 -2.21 -9.53
CA LEU A 75 9.13 -1.82 -8.40
C LEU A 75 8.41 -0.83 -7.47
N LEU A 76 7.73 0.17 -8.03
CA LEU A 76 6.95 1.15 -7.26
C LEU A 76 5.79 0.49 -6.51
N ASP A 77 5.09 -0.47 -7.12
CA ASP A 77 4.07 -1.28 -6.45
C ASP A 77 4.67 -2.03 -5.25
N ARG A 78 5.89 -2.53 -5.37
CA ARG A 78 6.60 -3.21 -4.29
C ARG A 78 6.93 -2.27 -3.13
N GLU A 79 7.35 -1.04 -3.41
CA GLU A 79 7.57 -0.01 -2.38
C GLU A 79 6.27 0.33 -1.64
N VAL A 80 5.16 0.46 -2.37
CA VAL A 80 3.84 0.71 -1.77
C VAL A 80 3.45 -0.45 -0.85
N LYS A 81 3.63 -1.71 -1.28
CA LYS A 81 3.37 -2.88 -0.43
C LYS A 81 4.21 -2.87 0.85
N GLN A 82 5.49 -2.52 0.77
CA GLN A 82 6.36 -2.40 1.94
C GLN A 82 5.85 -1.35 2.93
N ASP A 83 5.45 -0.17 2.44
CA ASP A 83 4.90 0.88 3.29
C ASP A 83 3.55 0.47 3.91
N THR A 84 2.67 -0.18 3.14
CA THR A 84 1.39 -0.71 3.63
C THR A 84 1.61 -1.74 4.74
N VAL A 85 2.49 -2.73 4.54
CA VAL A 85 2.82 -3.73 5.57
C VAL A 85 3.30 -3.06 6.85
N ARG A 86 4.23 -2.09 6.74
CA ARG A 86 4.75 -1.35 7.89
C ARG A 86 3.64 -0.62 8.64
N ARG A 87 2.78 0.13 7.92
CA ARG A 87 1.70 0.92 8.53
C ARG A 87 0.64 0.05 9.18
N TYR A 88 0.18 -0.98 8.49
CA TYR A 88 -0.88 -1.84 8.99
C TYR A 88 -0.40 -2.69 10.18
N SER A 89 0.85 -3.15 10.16
CA SER A 89 1.47 -3.80 11.32
C SER A 89 1.52 -2.87 12.53
N HIS A 90 1.88 -1.60 12.33
CA HIS A 90 1.88 -0.61 13.40
C HIS A 90 0.47 -0.32 13.95
N LEU A 91 -0.54 -0.22 13.07
CA LEU A 91 -1.94 -0.06 13.48
C LEU A 91 -2.42 -1.26 14.30
N LEU A 92 -2.15 -2.48 13.85
CA LEU A 92 -2.49 -3.71 14.58
C LEU A 92 -1.84 -3.74 15.97
N ALA A 93 -0.56 -3.38 16.08
CA ALA A 93 0.12 -3.30 17.38
C ALA A 93 -0.53 -2.26 18.31
N ARG A 94 -0.91 -1.09 17.79
CA ARG A 94 -1.61 -0.06 18.57
C ARG A 94 -3.01 -0.49 19.02
N ILE A 95 -3.73 -1.26 18.19
CA ILE A 95 -5.05 -1.79 18.56
C ILE A 95 -4.89 -2.80 19.70
N LYS A 96 -3.94 -3.74 19.59
CA LYS A 96 -3.67 -4.73 20.65
C LYS A 96 -3.27 -4.07 21.98
N GLY A 97 -2.35 -3.10 21.95
CA GLY A 97 -1.94 -2.39 23.16
C GLY A 97 -3.09 -1.68 23.89
N LYS A 98 -4.07 -1.13 23.15
CA LYS A 98 -5.27 -0.52 23.75
C LYS A 98 -6.25 -1.52 24.35
N GLU A 99 -6.21 -2.79 23.93
CA GLU A 99 -7.02 -3.86 24.53
C GLU A 99 -6.43 -4.32 25.87
N GLU A 100 -5.10 -4.30 26.02
CA GLU A 100 -4.39 -4.69 27.25
C GLU A 100 -4.46 -3.64 28.36
N GLU A 101 -4.75 -2.38 28.03
CA GLU A 101 -4.93 -1.26 28.99
C GLU A 101 -6.37 -1.16 29.56
N LYS A 102 -7.31 -1.96 29.07
CA LYS A 102 -8.73 -1.98 29.51
C LYS A 102 -9.03 -3.14 30.45
#